data_AF-A0A2V1BUK9-F1
#
_entry.id   AF-A0A2V1BUK9-F1
#
_cell.length_a   1.000
_cell.length_b   1.000
_cell.length_c   1.000
_cell.angle_alpha   90.00
_cell.angle_beta   90.00
_cell.angle_gamma   90.00
#
_symmetry.space_group_name_H-M   'P 1'
#
loop_
_entity.id
_entity.type
_entity.pdbx_description
1 polymer ?
#
loop_
_entity_poly.entity_id
_entity_poly.type
_entity_poly.pdbx_seq_one_letter_code
_entity_poly.pdbx_strand_id
1 'polypeptide(L)'
;LAARGGNHIIASSYKICSEIVKTRPDLLEVLATPNRYFDHRGKFPDHRPRAVVFYHDGHLIMNYIRYLLVGFGSIPRSEELPDCTPIQVEALDYVETVAKKYRLILDMQPGDMTFVNNWAILHSRDAFEDDANHVRYLVRIWLRNEKLAWSLPPVLEHSNKAVYYDSKLEDIWNIVPEPRLHFELFQTLAP
;
A
#
# COMPACT_ATOMS: atom_id res chain seq x y z
N LEU A 1 -1.07 -21.04 -8.13
CA LEU A 1 -1.84 -19.81 -8.45
C LEU A 1 -3.31 -20.07 -8.11
N ALA A 2 -4.16 -19.05 -8.08
CA ALA A 2 -5.60 -19.23 -7.92
C ALA A 2 -6.21 -19.94 -9.14
N ALA A 3 -7.41 -20.51 -9.01
CA ALA A 3 -8.15 -21.04 -10.15
C ALA A 3 -8.60 -19.92 -11.10
N ARG A 4 -9.04 -18.78 -10.53
CA ARG A 4 -9.46 -17.59 -11.28
C ARG A 4 -9.00 -16.31 -10.61
N GLY A 5 -8.58 -15.32 -11.40
CA GLY A 5 -8.19 -14.01 -10.90
C GLY A 5 -6.92 -14.02 -10.06
N GLY A 6 -6.82 -13.10 -9.09
CA GLY A 6 -5.69 -13.06 -8.16
C GLY A 6 -4.40 -12.50 -8.76
N ASN A 7 -4.52 -11.81 -9.89
CA ASN A 7 -3.41 -11.18 -10.59
C ASN A 7 -2.71 -10.17 -9.68
N HIS A 8 -1.39 -10.10 -9.80
CA HIS A 8 -0.61 -9.07 -9.12
C HIS A 8 -0.64 -7.81 -9.98
N ILE A 9 -1.11 -6.72 -9.41
CA ILE A 9 -1.25 -5.43 -10.09
C ILE A 9 -0.24 -4.45 -9.51
N ILE A 10 0.40 -3.67 -10.37
CA ILE A 10 1.28 -2.58 -9.97
C ILE A 10 0.90 -1.28 -10.68
N ALA A 11 1.15 -0.15 -10.03
CA ALA A 11 1.01 1.18 -10.60
C ALA A 11 2.11 2.11 -10.09
N SER A 12 2.73 2.87 -11.01
CA SER A 12 3.79 3.82 -10.67
C SER A 12 3.24 5.05 -9.97
N SER A 13 3.73 5.34 -8.75
CA SER A 13 3.37 6.58 -8.03
C SER A 13 3.78 7.81 -8.82
N TYR A 14 4.90 7.76 -9.56
CA TYR A 14 5.35 8.84 -10.43
C TYR A 14 4.37 9.09 -11.57
N LYS A 15 3.90 8.03 -12.24
CA LYS A 15 2.90 8.17 -13.30
C LYS A 15 1.58 8.70 -12.75
N ILE A 16 1.19 8.27 -11.56
CA ILE A 16 0.00 8.76 -10.87
C ILE A 16 0.14 10.26 -10.58
N CYS A 17 1.17 10.68 -9.85
CA CYS A 17 1.38 12.08 -9.54
C CYS A 17 1.55 12.95 -10.78
N SER A 18 2.22 12.46 -11.84
CA SER A 18 2.35 13.18 -13.11
C SER A 18 1.00 13.45 -13.78
N GLU A 19 0.06 12.51 -13.73
CA GLU A 19 -1.31 12.75 -14.20
C GLU A 19 -1.99 13.80 -13.33
N ILE A 20 -1.94 13.65 -12.00
CA ILE A 20 -2.62 14.55 -11.06
C ILE A 20 -2.11 15.98 -11.21
N VAL A 21 -0.80 16.20 -11.34
CA VAL A 21 -0.22 17.52 -11.62
C VAL A 21 -0.84 18.18 -12.85
N LYS A 22 -1.10 17.39 -13.90
CA LYS A 22 -1.60 17.90 -15.19
C LYS A 22 -3.09 18.17 -15.19
N THR A 23 -3.86 17.39 -14.43
CA THR A 23 -5.33 17.38 -14.52
C THR A 23 -6.02 17.97 -13.30
N ARG A 24 -5.46 17.77 -12.11
CA ARG A 24 -6.02 18.15 -10.79
C ARG A 24 -4.91 18.54 -9.80
N PRO A 25 -4.12 19.60 -10.08
CA PRO A 25 -3.02 20.01 -9.20
C PRO A 25 -3.50 20.38 -7.79
N ASP A 26 -4.76 20.81 -7.65
CA ASP A 26 -5.43 21.03 -6.37
C ASP A 26 -5.44 19.76 -5.50
N LEU A 27 -5.71 18.59 -6.09
CA LEU A 27 -5.69 17.32 -5.35
C LEU A 27 -4.28 16.89 -4.97
N LEU A 28 -3.25 17.26 -5.74
CA LEU A 28 -1.86 17.00 -5.35
C LEU A 28 -1.48 17.79 -4.11
N GLU A 29 -1.86 19.07 -4.04
CA GLU A 29 -1.63 19.90 -2.85
C GLU A 29 -2.29 19.27 -1.62
N VAL A 30 -3.54 18.81 -1.77
CA VAL A 30 -4.23 18.09 -0.71
C VAL A 30 -3.41 16.86 -0.31
N LEU A 31 -2.96 16.01 -1.25
CA LEU A 31 -2.16 14.80 -0.97
C LEU A 31 -0.80 15.07 -0.31
N ALA A 32 -0.18 16.21 -0.61
CA ALA A 32 1.10 16.63 -0.07
C ALA A 32 0.98 17.36 1.29
N THR A 33 -0.22 17.80 1.66
CA THR A 33 -0.46 18.47 2.93
C THR A 33 -0.47 17.46 4.10
N PRO A 34 0.30 17.68 5.18
CA PRO A 34 0.37 16.78 6.33
C PRO A 34 -0.80 16.96 7.30
N ASN A 35 -2.02 16.68 6.83
CA ASN A 35 -3.26 16.83 7.60
C ASN A 35 -4.13 15.56 7.62
N ARG A 36 -3.53 14.38 7.43
CA ARG A 36 -4.22 13.08 7.46
C ARG A 36 -3.69 12.18 8.57
N TYR A 37 -4.62 11.53 9.25
CA TYR A 37 -4.33 10.61 10.33
C TYR A 37 -4.49 9.17 9.83
N PHE A 38 -3.45 8.35 10.01
CA PHE A 38 -3.48 6.95 9.62
C PHE A 38 -3.88 6.11 10.84
N ASP A 39 -4.96 5.35 10.71
CA ASP A 39 -5.39 4.42 11.74
C ASP A 39 -4.54 3.16 11.67
N HIS A 40 -3.43 3.18 12.39
CA HIS A 40 -2.52 2.05 12.50
C HIS A 40 -3.06 0.89 13.37
N ARG A 41 -4.28 0.98 13.91
CA ARG A 41 -4.95 -0.08 14.70
C ARG A 41 -4.08 -0.60 15.84
N GLY A 42 -3.44 0.32 16.57
CA GLY A 42 -2.54 0.00 17.68
C GLY A 42 -1.18 -0.58 17.28
N LYS A 43 -0.88 -0.78 15.98
CA LYS A 43 0.42 -1.29 15.53
C LYS A 43 1.54 -0.26 15.61
N PHE A 44 1.21 1.02 15.48
CA PHE A 44 2.16 2.11 15.60
C PHE A 44 1.58 3.16 16.55
N PRO A 45 2.36 3.65 17.53
CA PRO A 45 1.90 4.64 18.50
C PRO A 45 1.86 6.07 17.94
N ASP A 46 2.37 6.28 16.71
CA ASP A 46 2.42 7.60 16.10
C ASP A 46 1.11 7.94 15.40
N HIS A 47 0.38 8.89 15.98
CA HIS A 47 -0.87 9.44 15.43
C HIS A 47 -0.67 10.83 14.82
N ARG A 48 0.58 11.28 14.58
CA ARG A 48 0.79 12.60 13.99
C ARG A 48 0.22 12.64 12.57
N PRO A 49 -0.45 13.74 12.19
CA PRO A 49 -0.95 13.88 10.84
C PRO A 49 0.23 13.95 9.87
N ARG A 50 0.09 13.31 8.71
CA ARG A 50 1.13 13.24 7.70
C ARG A 50 0.55 13.25 6.29
N ALA A 51 1.38 13.58 5.33
CA ALA A 51 0.99 13.59 3.92
C ALA A 51 0.87 12.16 3.37
N VAL A 52 0.26 12.02 2.21
CA VAL A 52 0.25 10.76 1.43
C VAL A 52 1.41 10.77 0.43
N VAL A 53 1.68 11.95 -0.16
CA VAL A 53 2.74 12.15 -1.14
C VAL A 53 3.83 13.04 -0.54
N PHE A 54 5.08 12.65 -0.75
CA PHE A 54 6.26 13.36 -0.30
C PHE A 54 7.23 13.51 -1.46
N TYR A 55 8.03 14.57 -1.42
CA TYR A 55 9.22 14.69 -2.24
C TYR A 55 10.41 14.88 -1.29
N HIS A 56 11.35 13.94 -1.31
CA HIS A 56 12.48 13.93 -0.38
C HIS A 56 13.70 13.35 -1.08
N ASP A 57 14.83 14.07 -0.97
CA ASP A 57 16.12 13.64 -1.52
C ASP A 57 16.04 13.16 -2.99
N GLY A 58 15.38 13.95 -3.84
CA GLY A 58 15.22 13.65 -5.26
C GLY A 58 14.15 12.59 -5.59
N HIS A 59 13.50 12.01 -4.59
CA HIS A 59 12.53 10.92 -4.78
C HIS A 59 11.10 11.36 -4.46
N LEU A 60 10.19 11.03 -5.38
CA LEU A 60 8.76 11.05 -5.12
C LEU A 60 8.39 9.79 -4.34
N ILE A 61 7.85 9.98 -3.14
CA ILE A 61 7.44 8.90 -2.24
C ILE A 61 5.94 8.97 -2.04
N MET A 62 5.24 7.85 -2.21
CA MET A 62 3.82 7.74 -1.92
C MET A 62 3.62 6.67 -0.85
N ASN A 63 3.13 7.08 0.33
CA ASN A 63 2.73 6.14 1.37
C ASN A 63 1.20 6.09 1.45
N TYR A 64 0.64 5.19 0.65
CA TYR A 64 -0.79 5.11 0.41
C TYR A 64 -1.33 3.73 0.80
N ILE A 65 -2.22 3.72 1.79
CA ILE A 65 -3.02 2.55 2.16
C ILE A 65 -4.41 3.08 2.50
N ARG A 66 -5.34 2.99 1.55
CA ARG A 66 -6.67 3.62 1.63
C ARG A 66 -7.41 3.31 2.92
N TYR A 67 -7.47 2.03 3.30
CA TYR A 67 -8.27 1.63 4.45
C TYR A 67 -7.78 2.19 5.80
N LEU A 68 -6.50 2.60 5.89
CA LEU A 68 -5.97 3.28 7.09
C LEU A 68 -6.46 4.74 7.18
N LEU A 69 -6.93 5.31 6.07
CA LEU A 69 -7.37 6.70 5.97
C LEU A 69 -8.88 6.85 6.04
N VAL A 70 -9.65 5.93 5.44
CA VAL A 70 -11.11 6.06 5.32
C VAL A 70 -11.88 4.82 5.79
N GLY A 71 -11.21 3.83 6.38
CA GLY A 71 -11.83 2.55 6.70
C GLY A 71 -12.14 1.72 5.46
N PHE A 72 -12.77 0.55 5.65
CA PHE A 72 -13.16 -0.32 4.54
C PHE A 72 -14.21 -1.36 4.97
N GLY A 73 -15.42 -1.29 4.39
CA GLY A 73 -16.48 -2.28 4.60
C GLY A 73 -16.81 -2.49 6.09
N SER A 74 -16.67 -3.72 6.56
CA SER A 74 -16.85 -4.11 7.97
C SER A 74 -15.72 -3.67 8.91
N ILE A 75 -14.69 -3.00 8.37
CA ILE A 75 -13.56 -2.53 9.15
C ILE A 75 -13.60 -1.00 9.24
N PRO A 76 -14.37 -0.44 10.21
CA PRO A 76 -14.46 0.99 10.40
C PRO A 76 -13.11 1.55 10.85
N ARG A 77 -12.96 2.86 10.66
CA ARG A 77 -11.85 3.63 11.23
C ARG A 77 -12.14 3.94 12.70
N SER A 78 -11.08 4.08 13.51
CA SER A 78 -11.23 4.52 14.90
C SER A 78 -11.97 5.85 14.98
N GLU A 79 -13.00 5.90 15.84
CA GLU A 79 -13.79 7.11 16.13
C GLU A 79 -12.96 8.20 16.82
N GLU A 80 -11.79 7.85 17.37
CA GLU A 80 -10.88 8.80 18.03
C GLU A 80 -10.09 9.67 17.03
N LEU A 81 -10.06 9.30 15.75
CA LEU A 81 -9.33 10.02 14.72
C LEU A 81 -10.26 10.89 13.87
N PRO A 82 -9.85 12.11 13.49
CA PRO A 82 -10.64 12.93 12.59
C PRO A 82 -10.90 12.25 11.24
N ASP A 83 -12.15 12.31 10.79
CA ASP A 83 -12.56 11.86 9.47
C ASP A 83 -11.87 12.63 8.34
N CYS A 84 -11.77 11.99 7.17
CA CYS A 84 -11.30 12.69 5.99
C CYS A 84 -12.35 13.69 5.50
N THR A 85 -11.91 14.90 5.18
CA THR A 85 -12.78 15.89 4.52
C THR A 85 -13.17 15.42 3.12
N PRO A 86 -14.26 15.95 2.52
CA PRO A 86 -14.67 15.55 1.17
C PRO A 86 -13.56 15.69 0.12
N ILE A 87 -12.77 16.77 0.18
CA ILE A 87 -11.64 16.98 -0.73
C ILE A 87 -10.48 15.99 -0.49
N GLN A 88 -10.29 15.55 0.76
CA GLN A 88 -9.31 14.51 1.06
C GLN A 88 -9.76 13.17 0.46
N VAL A 89 -11.03 12.80 0.61
CA VAL A 89 -11.60 11.58 0.02
C VAL A 89 -11.50 11.63 -1.51
N GLU A 90 -11.90 12.73 -2.12
CA GLU A 90 -11.79 12.95 -3.57
C GLU A 90 -10.35 12.77 -4.05
N ALA A 91 -9.35 13.28 -3.32
CA ALA A 91 -7.96 13.10 -3.66
C ALA A 91 -7.53 11.61 -3.62
N LEU A 92 -8.03 10.82 -2.66
CA LEU A 92 -7.76 9.38 -2.60
C LEU A 92 -8.45 8.61 -3.73
N ASP A 93 -9.70 8.97 -4.07
CA ASP A 93 -10.47 8.40 -5.18
C ASP A 93 -9.78 8.67 -6.52
N TYR A 94 -9.23 9.88 -6.67
CA TYR A 94 -8.51 10.26 -7.87
C TYR A 94 -7.19 9.50 -8.01
N VAL A 95 -6.46 9.26 -6.90
CA VAL A 95 -5.29 8.36 -6.90
C VAL A 95 -5.66 6.97 -7.40
N GLU A 96 -6.76 6.39 -6.91
CA GLU A 96 -7.20 5.05 -7.35
C GLU A 96 -7.65 5.04 -8.81
N THR A 97 -8.37 6.07 -9.25
CA THR A 97 -8.80 6.21 -10.64
C THR A 97 -7.61 6.24 -11.59
N VAL A 98 -6.59 7.05 -11.27
CA VAL A 98 -5.37 7.15 -12.06
C VAL A 98 -4.53 5.87 -11.96
N ALA A 99 -4.45 5.26 -10.78
CA ALA A 99 -3.78 3.98 -10.59
C ALA A 99 -4.42 2.88 -11.46
N LYS A 100 -5.76 2.77 -11.47
CA LYS A 100 -6.52 1.84 -12.33
C LYS A 100 -6.28 2.10 -13.81
N LYS A 101 -6.20 3.38 -14.23
CA LYS A 101 -5.92 3.78 -15.63
C LYS A 101 -4.53 3.35 -16.11
N TYR A 102 -3.51 3.45 -15.26
CA TYR A 102 -2.11 3.18 -15.61
C TYR A 102 -1.55 1.90 -14.98
N ARG A 103 -2.42 1.01 -14.53
CA ARG A 103 -2.00 -0.25 -13.91
C ARG A 103 -1.35 -1.18 -14.92
N LEU A 104 -0.37 -1.94 -14.45
CA LEU A 104 0.14 -3.11 -15.13
C LEU A 104 -0.35 -4.34 -14.37
N ILE A 105 -0.89 -5.29 -15.11
CA ILE A 105 -1.27 -6.61 -14.59
C ILE A 105 -0.11 -7.53 -14.90
N LEU A 106 0.51 -8.09 -13.86
CA LEU A 106 1.61 -9.03 -13.99
C LEU A 106 1.04 -10.44 -14.15
N ASP A 107 1.29 -11.04 -15.31
CA ASP A 107 0.97 -12.44 -15.59
C ASP A 107 2.01 -13.35 -14.93
N MET A 108 1.80 -13.62 -13.65
CA MET A 108 2.72 -14.37 -12.81
C MET A 108 2.56 -15.88 -13.02
N GLN A 109 3.68 -16.59 -13.20
CA GLN A 109 3.75 -18.05 -13.21
C GLN A 109 4.42 -18.60 -11.93
N PRO A 110 4.19 -19.87 -11.56
CA PRO A 110 4.92 -20.47 -10.44
C PRO A 110 6.44 -20.39 -10.63
N GLY A 111 7.14 -19.82 -9.65
CA GLY A 111 8.58 -19.58 -9.71
C GLY A 111 8.97 -18.14 -10.04
N ASP A 112 8.05 -17.34 -10.57
CA ASP A 112 8.31 -15.93 -10.84
C ASP A 112 8.49 -15.13 -9.55
N MET A 113 9.40 -14.15 -9.62
CA MET A 113 9.71 -13.25 -8.51
C MET A 113 9.47 -11.80 -8.92
N THR A 114 8.77 -11.05 -8.06
CA THR A 114 8.53 -9.62 -8.25
C THR A 114 9.20 -8.82 -7.15
N PHE A 115 10.05 -7.86 -7.55
CA PHE A 115 10.66 -6.90 -6.65
C PHE A 115 9.97 -5.55 -6.82
N VAL A 116 9.41 -5.02 -5.73
CA VAL A 116 8.63 -3.78 -5.74
C VAL A 116 9.30 -2.79 -4.78
N ASN A 117 9.65 -1.60 -5.29
CA ASN A 117 10.00 -0.49 -4.40
C ASN A 117 8.71 0.06 -3.77
N ASN A 118 8.50 -0.26 -2.50
CA ASN A 118 7.30 0.07 -1.73
C ASN A 118 6.99 1.58 -1.64
N TRP A 119 7.96 2.45 -1.91
CA TRP A 119 7.78 3.90 -1.91
C TRP A 119 7.37 4.48 -3.27
N ALA A 120 7.70 3.77 -4.35
CA ALA A 120 7.55 4.24 -5.73
C ALA A 120 6.43 3.53 -6.49
N ILE A 121 6.02 2.36 -6.03
CA ILE A 121 5.07 1.49 -6.74
C ILE A 121 3.94 1.10 -5.79
N LEU A 122 2.72 1.51 -6.13
CA LEU A 122 1.53 0.94 -5.54
C LEU A 122 1.33 -0.46 -6.10
N HIS A 123 0.90 -1.38 -5.25
CA HIS A 123 0.69 -2.77 -5.63
C HIS A 123 -0.57 -3.32 -4.96
N SER A 124 -1.25 -4.22 -5.67
CA SER A 124 -2.50 -4.80 -5.22
C SER A 124 -2.74 -6.16 -5.85
N ARG A 125 -3.89 -6.76 -5.50
CA ARG A 125 -4.35 -8.03 -6.04
C ARG A 125 -5.80 -7.91 -6.50
N ASP A 126 -6.14 -8.51 -7.63
CA ASP A 126 -7.52 -8.70 -8.07
C ASP A 126 -8.25 -9.74 -7.21
N ALA A 127 -9.60 -9.71 -7.21
CA ALA A 127 -10.43 -10.77 -6.64
C ALA A 127 -9.98 -12.14 -7.17
N PHE A 128 -10.07 -13.17 -6.35
CA PHE A 128 -9.72 -14.51 -6.78
C PHE A 128 -10.58 -15.58 -6.12
N GLU A 129 -10.65 -16.71 -6.80
CA GLU A 129 -11.31 -17.93 -6.35
C GLU A 129 -10.28 -19.07 -6.44
N ASP A 130 -10.12 -19.80 -5.34
CA ASP A 130 -9.33 -21.03 -5.27
C ASP A 130 -10.22 -22.24 -5.54
N ASP A 131 -9.62 -23.37 -5.94
CA ASP A 131 -10.27 -24.67 -6.01
C ASP A 131 -9.41 -25.77 -5.36
N ALA A 132 -9.88 -27.02 -5.39
CA ALA A 132 -9.18 -28.15 -4.78
C ALA A 132 -7.74 -28.39 -5.31
N ASN A 133 -7.47 -28.00 -6.56
CA ASN A 133 -6.18 -28.19 -7.24
C ASN A 133 -5.39 -26.88 -7.42
N HIS A 134 -6.04 -25.72 -7.28
CA HIS A 134 -5.47 -24.40 -7.51
C HIS A 134 -5.69 -23.50 -6.29
N VAL A 135 -4.77 -23.62 -5.34
CA VAL A 135 -4.67 -22.72 -4.19
C VAL A 135 -3.58 -21.68 -4.45
N ARG A 136 -3.94 -20.40 -4.35
CA ARG A 136 -2.97 -19.32 -4.52
C ARG A 136 -1.99 -19.25 -3.35
N TYR A 137 -0.73 -19.57 -3.62
CA TYR A 137 0.36 -19.46 -2.64
C TYR A 137 1.43 -18.46 -3.10
N LEU A 138 1.74 -17.47 -2.27
CA LEU A 138 2.84 -16.52 -2.48
C LEU A 138 3.62 -16.33 -1.18
N VAL A 139 4.95 -16.27 -1.31
CA VAL A 139 5.85 -15.86 -0.23
C VAL A 139 6.20 -14.39 -0.44
N ARG A 140 6.08 -13.57 0.61
CA ARG A 140 6.46 -12.15 0.58
C ARG A 140 7.52 -11.88 1.62
N ILE A 141 8.56 -11.18 1.20
CA ILE A 141 9.67 -10.76 2.06
C ILE A 141 9.80 -9.24 1.97
N TRP A 142 10.05 -8.59 3.11
CA TRP A 142 10.43 -7.18 3.16
C TRP A 142 11.95 -7.10 3.12
N LEU A 143 12.50 -6.38 2.15
CA LEU A 143 13.94 -6.27 1.94
C LEU A 143 14.39 -4.82 2.10
N ARG A 144 15.48 -4.62 2.84
CA ARG A 144 16.16 -3.33 2.97
C ARG A 144 17.64 -3.52 2.68
N ASN A 145 18.16 -2.67 1.80
CA ASN A 145 19.60 -2.57 1.54
C ASN A 145 20.12 -1.26 2.13
N GLU A 146 20.97 -1.31 3.15
CA GLU A 146 21.45 -0.11 3.85
C GLU A 146 22.20 0.89 2.97
N LYS A 147 22.78 0.43 1.85
CA LYS A 147 23.53 1.28 0.92
C LYS A 147 22.63 1.93 -0.13
N LEU A 148 21.51 1.28 -0.48
CA LEU A 148 20.62 1.68 -1.58
C LEU A 148 19.25 2.19 -1.11
N ALA A 149 18.92 2.03 0.17
CA ALA A 149 17.67 2.52 0.73
C ALA A 149 17.57 4.03 0.57
N TRP A 150 16.42 4.49 0.10
CA TRP A 150 16.15 5.93 0.01
C TRP A 150 16.16 6.55 1.41
N SER A 151 16.71 7.76 1.51
CA SER A 151 16.44 8.62 2.65
C SER A 151 14.94 8.90 2.70
N LEU A 152 14.34 8.82 3.89
CA LEU A 152 12.92 9.08 4.06
C LEU A 152 12.69 10.36 4.88
N PRO A 153 11.57 11.07 4.65
CA PRO A 153 11.11 12.10 5.57
C PRO A 153 11.05 11.56 7.02
N PRO A 154 11.39 12.37 8.03
CA PRO A 154 11.44 11.91 9.42
C PRO A 154 10.17 11.20 9.92
N VAL A 155 9.00 11.62 9.42
CA VAL A 155 7.69 11.02 9.75
C VAL A 155 7.50 9.60 9.20
N LEU A 156 8.20 9.24 8.12
CA LEU A 156 8.18 7.89 7.55
C LEU A 156 9.32 7.02 8.12
N GLU A 157 10.47 7.64 8.42
CA GLU A 157 11.67 6.95 8.88
C GLU A 157 11.42 6.17 10.18
N HIS A 158 10.68 6.76 11.13
CA HIS A 158 10.40 6.12 12.43
C HIS A 158 9.65 4.78 12.27
N SER A 159 8.49 4.81 11.60
CA SER A 159 7.69 3.60 11.38
C SER A 159 8.40 2.61 10.45
N ASN A 160 9.19 3.09 9.50
CA ASN A 160 9.99 2.23 8.64
C ASN A 160 11.09 1.49 9.41
N LYS A 161 11.77 2.13 10.37
CA LYS A 161 12.78 1.47 11.22
C LYS A 161 12.18 0.36 12.08
N ALA A 162 10.97 0.55 12.60
CA ALA A 162 10.29 -0.48 13.38
C ALA A 162 10.05 -1.78 12.58
N VAL A 163 9.90 -1.70 11.26
CA VAL A 163 9.73 -2.91 10.41
C VAL A 163 11.01 -3.74 10.30
N TYR A 164 12.19 -3.13 10.35
CA TYR A 164 13.46 -3.81 10.07
C TYR A 164 14.37 -4.02 11.29
N TYR A 165 14.18 -3.23 12.36
CA TYR A 165 15.08 -3.24 13.52
C TYR A 165 14.37 -3.41 14.86
N ASP A 166 13.05 -3.64 14.88
CA ASP A 166 12.38 -3.98 16.13
C ASP A 166 12.83 -5.38 16.56
N SER A 167 13.60 -5.45 17.65
CA SER A 167 14.13 -6.68 18.22
C SER A 167 13.06 -7.63 18.74
N LYS A 168 11.79 -7.21 18.78
CA LYS A 168 10.64 -8.05 19.12
C LYS A 168 10.09 -8.82 17.91
N LEU A 169 10.51 -8.47 16.69
CA LEU A 169 10.14 -9.22 15.50
C LEU A 169 11.06 -10.44 15.36
N GLU A 170 10.47 -11.62 15.35
CA GLU A 170 11.19 -12.87 15.07
C GLU A 170 11.19 -13.15 13.55
N ASP A 171 12.30 -13.70 13.06
CA ASP A 171 12.41 -14.17 11.68
C ASP A 171 11.53 -15.41 11.48
N ILE A 172 10.42 -15.25 10.75
CA ILE A 172 9.51 -16.35 10.42
C ILE A 172 9.67 -16.73 8.96
N TRP A 173 10.28 -17.90 8.72
CA TRP A 173 10.45 -18.47 7.39
C TRP A 173 9.32 -19.45 7.06
N ASN A 174 8.41 -19.04 6.18
CA ASN A 174 7.29 -19.88 5.73
C ASN A 174 7.76 -20.82 4.60
N ILE A 175 8.51 -21.87 4.96
CA ILE A 175 9.06 -22.85 4.02
C ILE A 175 7.98 -23.87 3.58
N VAL A 176 6.93 -24.03 4.38
CA VAL A 176 5.82 -24.95 4.10
C VAL A 176 4.59 -24.16 3.64
N PRO A 177 3.86 -24.62 2.60
CA PRO A 177 2.59 -24.05 2.19
C PRO A 177 1.46 -24.33 3.18
N GLU A 178 1.49 -23.67 4.33
CA GLU A 178 0.37 -23.68 5.29
C GLU A 178 -0.38 -22.34 5.23
N PRO A 179 -1.68 -22.34 4.92
CA PRO A 179 -2.49 -21.12 4.98
C PRO A 179 -2.68 -20.70 6.45
N ARG A 180 -1.89 -19.74 6.92
CA ARG A 180 -2.03 -19.17 8.27
C ARG A 180 -3.01 -17.99 8.35
N LEU A 181 -3.36 -17.41 7.21
CA LEU A 181 -4.32 -16.31 7.11
C LEU A 181 -5.51 -16.78 6.27
N HIS A 182 -6.60 -17.15 6.94
CA HIS A 182 -7.91 -17.14 6.30
C HIS A 182 -8.29 -15.68 6.08
N PHE A 183 -8.07 -15.18 4.88
CA PHE A 183 -8.65 -13.91 4.47
C PHE A 183 -10.12 -14.17 4.19
N GLU A 184 -11.01 -13.78 5.11
CA GLU A 184 -12.40 -13.57 4.70
C GLU A 184 -12.40 -12.52 3.59
N LEU A 185 -13.11 -12.86 2.52
CA LEU A 185 -12.95 -12.36 1.17
C LEU A 185 -13.25 -10.86 1.03
N PHE A 186 -12.36 -9.97 1.48
CA PHE A 186 -12.45 -8.53 1.17
C PHE A 186 -11.06 -7.91 1.01
N GLN A 187 -10.31 -8.37 0.01
CA GLN A 187 -9.24 -7.57 -0.57
C GLN A 187 -9.38 -7.62 -2.09
N THR A 188 -10.21 -6.71 -2.57
CA THR A 188 -10.29 -6.23 -3.94
C THR A 188 -10.13 -4.73 -3.89
N LEU A 189 -9.19 -4.18 -4.66
CA LEU A 189 -9.37 -2.82 -5.12
C LEU A 189 -10.54 -2.85 -6.13
N ALA A 190 -11.60 -2.09 -5.82
CA ALA A 190 -12.73 -1.68 -6.67
C ALA A 190 -14.08 -2.41 -6.48
N PRO A 191 -15.23 -1.73 -6.70
CA PRO A 191 -15.42 -0.37 -7.26
C PRO A 191 -14.85 0.76 -6.41
#